data_AF-A0A7J0DQY2-F1
#
_entry.id   AF-A0A7J0DQY2-F1
#
_cell.length_a   1.000
_cell.length_b   1.000
_cell.length_c   1.000
_cell.angle_alpha   90.00
_cell.angle_beta   90.00
_cell.angle_gamma   90.00
#
_symmetry.space_group_name_H-M   'P 1'
#
loop_
_entity.id
_entity.type
_entity.pdbx_description
1 polymer ?
#
loop_
_entity_poly.entity_id
_entity_poly.type
_entity_poly.pdbx_seq_one_letter_code
_entity_poly.pdbx_strand_id
1 'polypeptide(L)'
;MLAHSCSRVSRYSRKNVCFVMFVDEVTLQTLSSEGQMLDRMGGVGLWKIVVVKNLPYTDMRRVGKIPKFLPHRLFPSARYSIWLDSKLRLQLDPLLLLEYFLWRRGYEYAISNHYDRHCVWEEVAQNKKLNKYNHTIIDQQLEFYQADGLKRFDASSPNKLLPSNVPEGSFIVRAHTPMSNLFSCLWFNEVDRFTPRDQLSFAYTYHKLRRMNRDKPFYLNMFKDCERRTIAKLYRHRSEEKANISRDEMG
;
A
#
# COMPACT_ATOMS: atom_id res chain seq x y z
N MET A 1 7.29 1.40 16.74
CA MET A 1 6.00 0.75 16.35
C MET A 1 5.37 0.18 17.62
N LEU A 2 4.43 0.85 18.28
CA LEU A 2 3.78 0.26 19.46
C LEU A 2 2.65 -0.68 19.03
N ALA A 3 2.72 -1.97 19.40
CA ALA A 3 1.64 -2.94 19.23
C ALA A 3 0.67 -2.87 20.43
N HIS A 4 0.13 -1.69 20.72
CA HIS A 4 -0.90 -1.58 21.75
C HIS A 4 -2.26 -2.03 21.20
N SER A 5 -2.89 -2.90 21.97
CA SER A 5 -4.15 -3.65 21.78
C SER A 5 -5.01 -3.30 20.57
N CYS A 6 -5.19 -4.28 19.69
CA CYS A 6 -6.29 -4.33 18.73
C CYS A 6 -7.61 -4.62 19.49
N SER A 7 -8.08 -3.68 20.32
CA SER A 7 -9.32 -3.81 21.12
C SER A 7 -10.59 -3.95 20.27
N ARG A 8 -10.47 -3.77 18.95
CA ARG A 8 -11.56 -3.81 17.97
C ARG A 8 -11.57 -5.02 17.03
N VAL A 9 -10.65 -5.98 17.19
CA VAL A 9 -10.68 -7.22 16.40
C VAL A 9 -11.49 -8.27 17.14
N SER A 10 -12.60 -8.67 16.52
CA SER A 10 -13.52 -9.66 17.04
C SER A 10 -12.87 -11.04 17.23
N ARG A 11 -13.45 -11.87 18.10
CA ARG A 11 -12.99 -13.26 18.30
C ARG A 11 -13.03 -14.05 16.98
N TYR A 12 -14.04 -13.80 16.15
CA TYR A 12 -14.18 -14.44 14.85
C TYR A 12 -13.02 -14.07 13.92
N SER A 13 -12.66 -12.79 13.84
CA SER A 13 -11.52 -12.34 13.03
C SER A 13 -10.18 -12.83 13.55
N ARG A 14 -9.97 -12.91 14.87
CA ARG A 14 -8.75 -13.51 15.43
C ARG A 14 -8.56 -14.98 15.03
N LYS A 15 -9.64 -15.72 14.79
CA LYS A 15 -9.59 -17.12 14.33
C LYS A 15 -9.36 -17.24 12.82
N ASN A 16 -9.86 -16.30 12.03
CA ASN A 16 -9.92 -16.42 10.57
C ASN A 16 -8.93 -15.51 9.81
N VAL A 17 -8.25 -14.59 10.50
CA VAL A 17 -7.32 -13.62 9.88
C VAL A 17 -5.92 -13.81 10.44
N CYS A 18 -4.95 -13.98 9.54
CA CYS A 18 -3.53 -13.99 9.88
C CYS A 18 -2.96 -12.56 9.80
N PHE A 19 -2.42 -12.08 10.91
CA PHE A 19 -1.72 -10.80 10.96
C PHE A 19 -0.22 -11.06 10.85
N VAL A 20 0.41 -10.54 9.80
CA VAL A 20 1.83 -10.78 9.51
C VAL A 20 2.55 -9.45 9.33
N MET A 21 3.68 -9.30 10.01
CA MET A 21 4.54 -8.13 9.90
C MET A 21 5.91 -8.57 9.36
N PHE A 22 6.27 -8.07 8.18
CA PHE A 22 7.59 -8.28 7.59
C PHE A 22 8.55 -7.21 8.12
N VAL A 23 9.69 -7.65 8.64
CA VAL A 23 10.74 -6.78 9.20
C VAL A 23 12.11 -7.24 8.71
N ASP A 24 13.06 -6.31 8.58
CA ASP A 24 14.48 -6.66 8.50
C ASP A 24 15.08 -6.84 9.90
N GLU A 25 16.34 -7.27 9.96
CA GLU A 25 17.04 -7.52 11.24
C GLU A 25 17.19 -6.23 12.07
N VAL A 26 17.46 -5.10 11.42
CA VAL A 26 17.61 -3.79 12.08
C VAL A 26 16.29 -3.32 12.71
N THR A 27 15.18 -3.51 11.99
CA THR A 27 13.83 -3.18 12.46
C THR A 27 13.43 -4.08 13.61
N LEU A 28 13.76 -5.37 13.56
CA LEU A 28 13.49 -6.29 14.68
C LEU A 28 14.26 -5.89 15.95
N GLN A 29 15.53 -5.53 15.82
CA GLN A 29 16.34 -5.02 16.94
C GLN A 29 15.75 -3.72 17.51
N THR A 30 15.27 -2.83 16.63
CA THR A 30 14.60 -1.58 17.04
C THR A 30 13.28 -1.84 17.77
N LEU A 31 12.45 -2.77 17.29
CA LEU A 31 11.23 -3.19 17.99
C LEU A 31 11.57 -3.71 19.39
N SER A 32 12.63 -4.51 19.48
CA SER A 32 13.09 -5.09 20.74
C SER A 32 13.54 -4.01 21.72
N SER A 33 14.33 -3.02 21.29
CA SER A 33 14.77 -1.90 22.13
C SER A 33 13.64 -0.95 22.53
N GLU A 34 12.58 -0.86 21.72
CA GLU A 34 11.33 -0.14 22.05
C GLU A 34 10.39 -0.93 22.99
N GLY A 35 10.83 -2.08 23.52
CA GLY A 35 10.06 -2.91 24.45
C GLY A 35 9.00 -3.79 23.80
N GLN A 36 9.03 -3.96 22.47
CA GLN A 36 8.17 -4.90 21.75
C GLN A 36 8.89 -6.26 21.63
N MET A 37 8.97 -6.96 22.77
CA MET A 37 9.54 -8.31 22.82
C MET A 37 8.66 -9.32 22.07
N LEU A 38 9.30 -10.24 21.36
CA LEU A 38 8.62 -11.38 20.77
C LEU A 38 8.06 -12.28 21.88
N ASP A 39 6.82 -12.71 21.73
CA ASP A 39 6.24 -13.74 22.58
C ASP A 39 6.83 -15.13 22.27
N ARG A 40 6.41 -16.15 23.04
CA ARG A 40 6.87 -17.55 22.86
C ARG A 40 6.57 -18.11 21.46
N MET A 41 5.65 -17.50 20.71
CA MET A 41 5.27 -17.90 19.36
C MET A 41 5.95 -17.03 18.28
N GLY A 42 6.88 -16.14 18.66
CA GLY A 42 7.59 -15.26 17.74
C GLY A 42 6.73 -14.09 17.23
N GLY A 43 5.68 -13.70 17.95
CA GLY A 43 4.77 -12.62 17.59
C GLY A 43 4.87 -11.40 18.52
N VAL A 44 4.24 -10.29 18.11
CA VAL A 44 3.98 -9.12 18.95
C VAL A 44 2.48 -8.81 18.91
N GLY A 45 1.78 -9.10 20.00
CA GLY A 45 0.33 -8.96 20.07
C GLY A 45 -0.38 -9.93 19.11
N LEU A 46 -1.11 -9.42 18.12
CA LEU A 46 -1.72 -10.26 17.08
C LEU A 46 -0.76 -10.58 15.92
N TRP A 47 0.34 -9.82 15.79
CA TRP A 47 1.19 -9.85 14.61
C TRP A 47 2.25 -10.93 14.72
N LYS A 48 2.23 -11.90 13.80
CA LYS A 48 3.36 -12.80 13.57
C LYS A 48 4.49 -12.04 12.90
N ILE A 49 5.68 -12.07 13.48
CA ILE A 49 6.84 -11.40 12.91
C ILE A 49 7.54 -12.34 11.93
N VAL A 50 7.83 -11.83 10.73
CA VAL A 50 8.60 -12.52 9.69
C VAL A 50 9.84 -11.68 9.40
N VAL A 51 11.00 -12.18 9.83
CA VAL A 51 12.29 -11.56 9.53
C VAL A 51 12.71 -11.94 8.12
N VAL A 52 12.83 -10.96 7.25
CA VAL A 52 13.27 -11.18 5.87
C VAL A 52 14.80 -11.13 5.83
N LYS A 53 15.40 -12.24 5.44
CA LYS A 53 16.84 -12.37 5.18
C LYS A 53 17.11 -12.42 3.69
N ASN A 54 18.35 -12.17 3.28
CA ASN A 54 18.79 -12.23 1.87
C ASN A 54 17.92 -11.36 0.95
N LEU A 55 17.86 -10.07 1.25
CA LEU A 55 17.00 -9.13 0.54
C LEU A 55 17.39 -9.04 -0.94
N PRO A 56 16.44 -9.13 -1.88
CA PRO A 56 16.74 -9.16 -3.31
C PRO A 56 17.12 -7.79 -3.88
N TYR A 57 16.94 -6.71 -3.11
CA TYR A 57 17.24 -5.34 -3.52
C TYR A 57 17.97 -4.60 -2.41
N THR A 58 18.88 -3.72 -2.79
CA THR A 58 19.52 -2.76 -1.89
C THR A 58 18.57 -1.63 -1.47
N ASP A 59 17.62 -1.26 -2.34
CA ASP A 59 16.57 -0.29 -2.01
C ASP A 59 15.45 -0.93 -1.18
N MET A 60 15.44 -0.65 0.12
CA MET A 60 14.44 -1.15 1.06
C MET A 60 13.00 -0.75 0.69
N ARG A 61 12.79 0.35 -0.05
CA ARG A 61 11.45 0.71 -0.53
C ARG A 61 10.96 -0.32 -1.54
N ARG A 62 11.85 -0.83 -2.39
CA ARG A 62 11.55 -1.86 -3.39
C ARG A 62 11.33 -3.22 -2.74
N VAL A 63 12.15 -3.57 -1.75
CA VAL A 63 11.94 -4.76 -0.89
C VAL A 63 10.52 -4.77 -0.33
N GLY A 64 10.07 -3.65 0.25
CA GLY A 64 8.73 -3.52 0.82
C GLY A 64 7.59 -3.70 -0.20
N LYS A 65 7.86 -3.59 -1.51
CA LYS A 65 6.87 -3.80 -2.57
C LYS A 65 6.54 -5.26 -2.81
N ILE A 66 7.43 -6.18 -2.43
CA ILE A 66 7.21 -7.63 -2.58
C ILE A 66 5.99 -8.07 -1.73
N PRO A 67 5.98 -7.93 -0.40
CA PRO A 67 4.81 -8.32 0.38
C PRO A 67 3.61 -7.41 0.13
N LYS A 68 3.83 -6.17 -0.34
CA LYS A 68 2.75 -5.27 -0.74
C LYS A 68 1.99 -5.77 -1.96
N PHE A 69 2.66 -6.16 -3.04
CA PHE A 69 2.00 -6.51 -4.30
C PHE A 69 1.83 -8.01 -4.52
N LEU A 70 2.66 -8.84 -3.90
CA LEU A 70 2.66 -10.29 -4.14
C LEU A 70 2.16 -11.14 -2.96
N PRO A 71 1.19 -10.70 -2.11
CA PRO A 71 0.75 -11.55 -1.00
C PRO A 71 0.08 -12.85 -1.49
N HIS A 72 -0.49 -12.86 -2.69
CA HIS A 72 -1.07 -14.06 -3.29
C HIS A 72 -0.01 -15.13 -3.66
N ARG A 73 1.26 -14.72 -3.80
CA ARG A 73 2.41 -15.62 -3.98
C ARG A 73 2.95 -16.10 -2.63
N LEU A 74 2.97 -15.19 -1.64
CA LEU A 74 3.49 -15.47 -0.29
C LEU A 74 2.51 -16.31 0.56
N PHE A 75 1.21 -16.17 0.32
CA PHE A 75 0.13 -16.80 1.06
C PHE A 75 -0.86 -17.45 0.07
N PRO A 76 -0.49 -18.56 -0.59
CA PRO A 76 -1.30 -19.16 -1.66
C PRO A 76 -2.68 -19.63 -1.19
N SER A 77 -2.85 -19.94 0.10
CA SER A 77 -4.14 -20.33 0.69
C SER A 77 -5.02 -19.14 1.09
N ALA A 78 -4.52 -17.90 1.03
CA ALA A 78 -5.30 -16.73 1.36
C ALA A 78 -6.24 -16.36 0.21
N ARG A 79 -7.53 -16.19 0.51
CA ARG A 79 -8.54 -15.73 -0.47
C ARG A 79 -8.62 -14.21 -0.55
N TYR A 80 -8.21 -13.53 0.52
CA TYR A 80 -8.22 -12.08 0.64
C TYR A 80 -6.96 -11.61 1.37
N SER A 81 -6.53 -10.38 1.11
CA SER A 81 -5.46 -9.73 1.87
C SER A 81 -5.74 -8.24 2.07
N ILE A 82 -5.25 -7.73 3.19
CA ILE A 82 -5.24 -6.30 3.52
C ILE A 82 -3.78 -5.89 3.71
N TRP A 83 -3.29 -5.00 2.85
CA TRP A 83 -2.01 -4.33 3.07
C TRP A 83 -2.21 -3.09 3.93
N LEU A 84 -1.31 -2.89 4.88
CA LEU A 84 -1.27 -1.73 5.75
C LEU A 84 0.19 -1.30 5.91
N ASP A 85 0.52 -0.08 5.51
CA ASP A 85 1.85 0.48 5.76
C ASP A 85 2.13 0.54 7.27
N SER A 86 3.40 0.36 7.67
CA SER A 86 3.84 0.33 9.08
C SER A 86 3.51 1.59 9.88
N LYS A 87 3.38 2.73 9.19
CA LYS A 87 2.96 4.02 9.75
C LYS A 87 1.47 4.08 10.12
N LEU A 88 0.68 3.07 9.77
CA LEU A 88 -0.75 3.05 10.01
C LEU A 88 -1.14 2.06 11.12
N ARG A 89 -2.29 2.34 11.74
CA ARG A 89 -2.93 1.48 12.73
C ARG A 89 -4.39 1.27 12.37
N LEU A 90 -4.75 0.01 12.17
CA LEU A 90 -6.11 -0.38 11.83
C LEU A 90 -7.07 -0.09 12.98
N GLN A 91 -8.19 0.56 12.70
CA GLN A 91 -9.20 0.98 13.68
C GLN A 91 -10.48 0.16 13.61
N LEU A 92 -10.59 -0.78 12.68
CA LEU A 92 -11.78 -1.58 12.44
C LEU A 92 -11.42 -3.05 12.27
N ASP A 93 -12.41 -3.92 12.48
CA ASP A 93 -12.27 -5.35 12.27
C ASP A 93 -11.98 -5.64 10.78
N PRO A 94 -10.94 -6.44 10.45
CA PRO A 94 -10.53 -6.69 9.07
C PRO A 94 -11.61 -7.33 8.20
N LEU A 95 -12.52 -8.15 8.76
CA LEU A 95 -13.58 -8.77 7.97
C LEU A 95 -14.67 -7.75 7.57
N LEU A 96 -14.94 -6.76 8.42
CA LEU A 96 -15.84 -5.66 8.07
C LEU A 96 -15.27 -4.81 6.93
N LEU A 97 -13.94 -4.73 6.82
CA LEU A 97 -13.28 -4.03 5.71
C LEU A 97 -13.45 -4.81 4.40
N LEU A 98 -13.39 -6.14 4.43
CA LEU A 98 -13.70 -6.96 3.25
C LEU A 98 -15.15 -6.75 2.79
N GLU A 99 -16.08 -6.75 3.74
CA GLU A 99 -17.49 -6.51 3.45
C GLU A 99 -17.71 -5.13 2.81
N TYR A 100 -17.19 -4.08 3.44
CA TYR A 100 -17.39 -2.70 3.02
C TYR A 100 -16.74 -2.38 1.67
N PHE A 101 -15.46 -2.77 1.49
CA PHE A 101 -14.70 -2.38 0.31
C PHE A 101 -14.86 -3.31 -0.88
N LEU A 102 -15.18 -4.59 -0.65
CA LEU A 102 -15.24 -5.60 -1.70
C LEU A 102 -16.66 -6.17 -1.86
N TRP A 103 -17.17 -6.87 -0.85
CA TRP A 103 -18.33 -7.76 -1.03
C TRP A 103 -19.62 -7.03 -1.38
N ARG A 104 -19.93 -5.90 -0.74
CA ARG A 104 -21.20 -5.16 -0.95
C ARG A 104 -21.44 -4.72 -2.40
N ARG A 105 -20.37 -4.53 -3.17
CA ARG A 105 -20.43 -4.02 -4.54
C ARG A 105 -19.73 -4.92 -5.56
N GLY A 106 -19.31 -6.12 -5.15
CA GLY A 106 -18.64 -7.07 -6.03
C GLY A 106 -17.27 -6.60 -6.54
N TYR A 107 -16.52 -5.82 -5.77
CA TYR A 107 -15.16 -5.43 -6.14
C TYR A 107 -14.14 -6.51 -5.77
N GLU A 108 -13.04 -6.53 -6.51
CA GLU A 108 -11.93 -7.46 -6.29
C GLU A 108 -10.71 -6.76 -5.68
N TYR A 109 -10.64 -5.44 -5.80
CA TYR A 109 -9.51 -4.63 -5.38
C TYR A 109 -10.02 -3.29 -4.87
N ALA A 110 -9.50 -2.81 -3.75
CA ALA A 110 -9.81 -1.49 -3.24
C ALA A 110 -8.55 -0.76 -2.79
N ILE A 111 -8.44 0.51 -3.18
CA ILE A 111 -7.33 1.38 -2.86
C ILE A 111 -7.81 2.82 -2.75
N SER A 112 -7.21 3.60 -1.85
CA SER A 112 -7.55 5.01 -1.72
C SER A 112 -7.02 5.79 -2.92
N ASN A 113 -7.76 6.81 -3.37
CA ASN A 113 -7.14 7.88 -4.15
C ASN A 113 -6.19 8.69 -3.27
N HIS A 114 -5.24 9.38 -3.90
CA HIS A 114 -4.40 10.33 -3.20
C HIS A 114 -5.20 11.60 -2.87
N TYR A 115 -4.91 12.22 -1.71
CA TYR A 115 -5.74 13.28 -1.11
C TYR A 115 -5.55 14.67 -1.71
N ASP A 116 -4.60 14.84 -2.61
CA ASP A 116 -4.14 16.13 -3.12
C ASP A 116 -3.84 16.04 -4.62
N ARG A 117 -2.88 15.18 -5.00
CA ARG A 117 -2.55 14.93 -6.41
C ARG A 117 -3.47 13.93 -7.07
N HIS A 118 -3.81 14.17 -8.34
CA HIS A 118 -4.70 13.30 -9.10
C HIS A 118 -4.16 12.90 -10.48
N CYS A 119 -3.14 13.59 -10.98
CA CYS A 119 -2.51 13.30 -12.26
C CYS A 119 -1.08 12.80 -12.10
N VAL A 120 -0.65 11.84 -12.94
CA VAL A 120 0.73 11.30 -12.91
C VAL A 120 1.77 12.40 -13.14
N TRP A 121 1.47 13.41 -13.96
CA TRP A 121 2.37 14.54 -14.22
C TRP A 121 2.60 15.39 -12.97
N GLU A 122 1.56 15.60 -12.16
CA GLU A 122 1.68 16.30 -10.87
C GLU A 122 2.54 15.48 -9.89
N GLU A 123 2.31 14.17 -9.85
CA GLU A 123 3.09 13.25 -9.01
C GLU A 123 4.57 13.20 -9.45
N VAL A 124 4.87 13.20 -10.75
CA VAL A 124 6.23 13.30 -11.29
C VAL A 124 6.89 14.60 -10.84
N ALA A 125 6.23 15.73 -11.05
CA ALA A 125 6.75 17.04 -10.64
C ALA A 125 7.03 17.08 -9.13
N GLN A 126 6.14 16.50 -8.32
CA GLN A 126 6.31 16.44 -6.87
C GLN A 126 7.44 15.51 -6.43
N ASN A 127 7.61 14.35 -7.08
CA ASN A 127 8.73 13.46 -6.79
C ASN A 127 10.07 14.13 -7.12
N LYS A 128 10.16 14.88 -8.21
CA LYS A 128 11.36 15.65 -8.59
C LYS A 128 11.61 16.81 -7.62
N LYS A 129 10.58 17.61 -7.32
CA LYS A 129 10.68 18.73 -6.37
C LYS A 129 11.19 18.29 -5.00
N LEU A 130 10.77 17.12 -4.53
CA LEU A 130 11.17 16.58 -3.24
C LEU A 130 12.38 15.62 -3.30
N ASN A 131 13.11 15.56 -4.44
CA ASN A 131 14.25 14.68 -4.68
C ASN A 131 14.00 13.22 -4.21
N LYS A 132 12.82 12.69 -4.52
CA LYS A 132 12.37 11.38 -4.03
C LYS A 132 13.02 10.20 -4.73
N TYR A 133 13.54 10.40 -5.93
CA TYR A 133 14.26 9.41 -6.71
C TYR A 133 15.07 10.09 -7.82
N ASN A 134 15.90 9.34 -8.55
CA ASN A 134 16.67 9.87 -9.67
C ASN A 134 15.74 10.46 -10.75
N HIS A 135 15.95 11.73 -11.10
CA HIS A 135 15.09 12.48 -12.03
C HIS A 135 15.10 11.88 -13.44
N THR A 136 16.26 11.44 -13.93
CA THR A 136 16.38 10.82 -15.25
C THR A 136 15.55 9.54 -15.35
N ILE A 137 15.54 8.71 -14.30
CA ILE A 137 14.72 7.49 -14.29
C ILE A 137 13.22 7.83 -14.21
N ILE A 138 12.84 8.86 -13.46
CA ILE A 138 11.45 9.34 -13.42
C ILE A 138 10.99 9.83 -14.80
N ASP A 139 11.84 10.61 -15.49
CA ASP A 139 11.53 11.14 -16.82
C ASP A 139 11.39 9.99 -17.84
N GLN A 140 12.34 9.04 -17.85
CA GLN A 140 12.27 7.84 -18.69
C GLN A 140 11.00 7.01 -18.42
N GLN A 141 10.60 6.84 -17.16
CA GLN A 141 9.37 6.15 -16.79
C GLN A 141 8.13 6.83 -17.40
N LEU A 142 8.03 8.15 -17.25
CA LEU A 142 6.90 8.92 -17.76
C LEU A 142 6.89 8.94 -19.30
N GLU A 143 8.03 9.11 -19.95
CA GLU A 143 8.18 9.05 -21.41
C GLU A 143 7.74 7.69 -21.96
N PHE A 144 8.19 6.60 -21.33
CA PHE A 144 7.78 5.25 -21.70
C PHE A 144 6.25 5.06 -21.59
N TYR A 145 5.64 5.56 -20.51
CA TYR A 145 4.18 5.48 -20.35
C TYR A 145 3.42 6.33 -21.36
N GLN A 146 3.91 7.52 -21.68
CA GLN A 146 3.32 8.38 -22.71
C GLN A 146 3.37 7.71 -24.09
N ALA A 147 4.52 7.14 -24.45
CA ALA A 147 4.70 6.44 -25.72
C ALA A 147 3.76 5.23 -25.86
N ASP A 148 3.45 4.53 -24.76
CA ASP A 148 2.47 3.43 -24.74
C ASP A 148 1.02 3.89 -24.40
N GLY A 149 0.74 5.18 -24.53
CA GLY A 149 -0.62 5.72 -24.57
C GLY A 149 -1.21 6.17 -23.23
N LEU A 150 -0.39 6.37 -22.18
CA LEU A 150 -0.85 7.08 -20.98
C LEU A 150 -1.15 8.53 -21.33
N LYS A 151 -2.38 8.97 -21.04
CA LYS A 151 -2.83 10.36 -21.22
C LYS A 151 -2.94 11.08 -19.88
N ARG A 152 -2.88 12.41 -19.91
CA ARG A 152 -3.13 13.23 -18.73
C ARG A 152 -4.52 12.94 -18.17
N PHE A 153 -4.62 12.93 -16.84
CA PHE A 153 -5.89 12.75 -16.16
C PHE A 153 -6.79 13.95 -16.44
N ASP A 154 -8.03 13.68 -16.84
CA ASP A 154 -9.07 14.69 -17.03
C ASP A 154 -10.25 14.37 -16.11
N ALA A 155 -10.42 15.20 -15.08
CA ALA A 155 -11.48 15.04 -14.10
C ALA A 155 -12.87 15.28 -14.69
N SER A 156 -12.97 16.06 -15.78
CA SER A 156 -14.23 16.39 -16.46
C SER A 156 -14.68 15.31 -17.45
N SER A 157 -13.78 14.40 -17.83
CA SER A 157 -14.10 13.35 -18.80
C SER A 157 -15.21 12.43 -18.29
N PRO A 158 -16.32 12.26 -19.05
CA PRO A 158 -17.40 11.36 -18.65
C PRO A 158 -17.00 9.88 -18.76
N ASN A 159 -15.97 9.57 -19.57
CA ASN A 159 -15.50 8.20 -19.83
C ASN A 159 -14.28 7.81 -18.99
N LYS A 160 -13.97 8.56 -17.92
CA LYS A 160 -12.83 8.22 -17.04
C LYS A 160 -13.06 6.87 -16.37
N LEU A 161 -12.05 6.00 -16.46
CA LEU A 161 -12.08 4.66 -15.85
C LEU A 161 -11.75 4.66 -14.36
N LEU A 162 -11.17 5.74 -13.86
CA LEU A 162 -10.77 5.95 -12.47
C LEU A 162 -11.15 7.37 -12.04
N PRO A 163 -11.45 7.58 -10.75
CA PRO A 163 -11.66 8.92 -10.20
C PRO A 163 -10.35 9.71 -10.06
N SER A 164 -9.19 9.05 -10.16
CA SER A 164 -7.86 9.65 -10.12
C SER A 164 -6.82 8.69 -10.70
N ASN A 165 -5.73 9.23 -11.26
CA ASN A 165 -4.59 8.41 -11.70
C ASN A 165 -3.60 8.11 -10.56
N VAL A 166 -3.71 8.78 -9.41
CA VAL A 166 -2.71 8.70 -8.34
C VAL A 166 -3.36 8.07 -7.10
N PRO A 167 -2.94 6.86 -6.68
CA PRO A 167 -3.44 6.23 -5.47
C PRO A 167 -2.69 6.72 -4.22
N GLU A 168 -3.32 6.56 -3.05
CA GLU A 168 -2.65 6.49 -1.75
C GLU A 168 -2.51 5.01 -1.39
N GLY A 169 -1.32 4.46 -1.67
CA GLY A 169 -1.06 3.03 -1.57
C GLY A 169 -0.81 2.49 -0.17
N SER A 170 -0.95 3.30 0.88
CA SER A 170 -0.68 2.86 2.26
C SER A 170 -1.71 1.87 2.84
N PHE A 171 -2.85 1.72 2.17
CA PHE A 171 -3.88 0.74 2.52
C PHE A 171 -4.49 0.14 1.26
N ILE A 172 -4.52 -1.20 1.17
CA ILE A 172 -5.06 -1.91 0.00
C ILE A 172 -5.86 -3.13 0.49
N VAL A 173 -7.09 -3.30 0.01
CA VAL A 173 -7.93 -4.48 0.28
C VAL A 173 -8.11 -5.27 -1.01
N ARG A 174 -7.91 -6.59 -0.97
CA ARG A 174 -7.91 -7.42 -2.18
C ARG A 174 -8.60 -8.75 -1.97
N ALA A 175 -9.37 -9.16 -2.97
CA ALA A 175 -9.68 -10.56 -3.24
C ALA A 175 -8.60 -11.13 -4.17
N HIS A 176 -8.22 -12.38 -3.94
CA HIS A 176 -7.20 -13.07 -4.74
C HIS A 176 -7.83 -13.78 -5.94
N THR A 177 -8.38 -12.97 -6.85
CA THR A 177 -8.90 -13.40 -8.14
C THR A 177 -7.82 -13.38 -9.23
N PRO A 178 -8.03 -14.05 -10.38
CA PRO A 178 -7.09 -13.97 -11.50
C PRO A 178 -6.76 -12.54 -11.93
N MET A 179 -7.77 -11.64 -12.01
CA MET A 179 -7.55 -10.26 -12.45
C MET A 179 -6.82 -9.41 -11.42
N SER A 180 -7.20 -9.50 -10.14
CA SER A 180 -6.54 -8.80 -9.03
C SER A 180 -5.07 -9.22 -8.89
N ASN A 181 -4.79 -10.52 -9.03
CA ASN A 181 -3.44 -11.05 -8.95
C ASN A 181 -2.60 -10.62 -10.17
N LEU A 182 -3.15 -10.69 -11.39
CA LEU A 182 -2.49 -10.20 -12.60
C LEU A 182 -2.16 -8.70 -12.49
N PHE A 183 -3.11 -7.88 -12.08
CA PHE A 183 -2.88 -6.45 -11.85
C PHE A 183 -1.74 -6.22 -10.87
N SER A 184 -1.73 -6.93 -9.74
CA SER A 184 -0.70 -6.76 -8.72
C SER A 184 0.69 -7.17 -9.22
N CYS A 185 0.80 -8.25 -9.99
CA CYS A 185 2.06 -8.67 -10.62
C CYS A 185 2.56 -7.63 -11.63
N LEU A 186 1.67 -7.14 -12.52
CA LEU A 186 2.05 -6.12 -13.50
C LEU A 186 2.49 -4.82 -12.81
N TRP A 187 1.79 -4.41 -11.74
CA TRP A 187 2.15 -3.21 -11.00
C TRP A 187 3.51 -3.37 -10.30
N PHE A 188 3.79 -4.56 -9.74
CA PHE A 188 5.11 -4.89 -9.20
C PHE A 188 6.20 -4.83 -10.29
N ASN A 189 5.95 -5.36 -11.48
CA ASN A 189 6.92 -5.33 -12.58
C ASN A 189 7.31 -3.89 -12.97
N GLU A 190 6.34 -2.98 -13.01
CA GLU A 190 6.60 -1.57 -13.31
C GLU A 190 7.41 -0.86 -12.21
N VAL A 191 7.13 -1.20 -10.96
CA VAL A 191 7.85 -0.72 -9.77
C VAL A 191 9.29 -1.24 -9.74
N ASP A 192 9.50 -2.50 -10.12
CA ASP A 192 10.83 -3.11 -10.20
C ASP A 192 11.63 -2.54 -11.38
N ARG A 193 10.97 -2.35 -12.53
CA ARG A 193 11.60 -1.85 -13.74
C ARG A 193 12.09 -0.41 -13.61
N PHE A 194 11.29 0.47 -13.02
CA PHE A 194 11.59 1.91 -12.99
C PHE A 194 11.89 2.39 -11.58
N THR A 195 10.86 2.73 -10.82
CA THR A 195 11.00 3.39 -9.51
C THR A 195 10.12 2.70 -8.47
N PRO A 196 10.54 2.64 -7.20
CA PRO A 196 9.70 2.15 -6.11
C PRO A 196 8.53 3.09 -5.77
N ARG A 197 8.36 4.19 -6.52
CA ARG A 197 7.26 5.16 -6.37
C ARG A 197 6.04 4.64 -7.11
N ASP A 198 5.37 3.69 -6.47
CA ASP A 198 4.20 2.98 -7.00
C ASP A 198 3.05 3.88 -7.48
N GLN A 199 2.95 5.10 -6.97
CA GLN A 199 2.02 6.13 -7.44
C GLN A 199 2.22 6.50 -8.93
N LEU A 200 3.47 6.44 -9.43
CA LEU A 200 3.82 6.77 -10.81
C LEU A 200 3.36 5.69 -11.81
N SER A 201 3.36 4.43 -11.40
CA SER A 201 3.06 3.29 -12.27
C SER A 201 1.61 2.82 -12.20
N PHE A 202 0.84 3.22 -11.19
CA PHE A 202 -0.51 2.70 -10.95
C PHE A 202 -1.46 2.89 -12.15
N ALA A 203 -1.67 4.15 -12.58
CA ALA A 203 -2.62 4.44 -13.64
C ALA A 203 -2.23 3.80 -14.96
N TYR A 204 -0.95 3.87 -15.33
CA TYR A 204 -0.44 3.21 -16.53
C TYR A 204 -0.75 1.71 -16.49
N THR A 205 -0.43 1.03 -15.37
CA THR A 205 -0.68 -0.41 -15.21
C THR A 205 -2.16 -0.72 -15.36
N TYR A 206 -3.03 0.05 -14.70
CA TYR A 206 -4.48 -0.16 -14.75
C TYR A 206 -5.05 0.07 -16.17
N HIS A 207 -4.67 1.16 -16.81
CA HIS A 207 -5.12 1.48 -18.17
C HIS A 207 -4.63 0.46 -19.19
N LYS A 208 -3.38 0.00 -19.07
CA LYS A 208 -2.83 -1.05 -19.93
C LYS A 208 -3.57 -2.37 -19.72
N LEU A 209 -3.80 -2.79 -18.48
CA LEU A 209 -4.58 -3.98 -18.16
C LEU A 209 -5.97 -3.94 -18.79
N ARG A 210 -6.71 -2.83 -18.59
CA ARG A 210 -8.05 -2.60 -19.15
C ARG A 210 -8.06 -2.60 -20.67
N ARG A 211 -7.06 -1.98 -21.31
CA ARG A 211 -6.93 -1.91 -22.77
C ARG A 211 -6.66 -3.28 -23.40
N MET A 212 -5.82 -4.09 -22.74
CA MET A 212 -5.40 -5.41 -23.22
C MET A 212 -6.37 -6.55 -22.86
N ASN A 213 -7.29 -6.34 -21.91
CA ASN A 213 -8.23 -7.35 -21.43
C ASN A 213 -9.66 -6.82 -21.44
N ARG A 214 -10.16 -6.45 -22.63
CA ARG A 214 -11.48 -5.79 -22.76
C ARG A 214 -12.65 -6.67 -22.31
N ASP A 215 -12.55 -7.97 -22.57
CA ASP A 215 -13.62 -8.94 -22.28
C ASP A 215 -13.59 -9.47 -20.83
N LYS A 216 -12.56 -9.11 -20.06
CA LYS A 216 -12.38 -9.54 -18.67
C LYS A 216 -12.28 -8.31 -17.77
N PRO A 217 -13.42 -7.79 -17.29
CA PRO A 217 -13.41 -6.60 -16.46
C PRO A 217 -12.67 -6.85 -15.15
N PHE A 218 -11.79 -5.91 -14.80
CA PHE A 218 -11.21 -5.83 -13.46
C PHE A 218 -12.02 -4.85 -12.62
N TYR A 219 -12.63 -5.32 -11.54
CA TYR A 219 -13.51 -4.51 -10.68
C TYR A 219 -12.71 -3.89 -9.53
N LEU A 220 -12.19 -2.68 -9.78
CA LEU A 220 -11.41 -1.91 -8.82
C LEU A 220 -12.25 -0.77 -8.20
N ASN A 221 -12.23 -0.68 -6.88
CA ASN A 221 -12.79 0.40 -6.10
C ASN A 221 -11.69 1.40 -5.71
N MET A 222 -11.70 2.58 -6.33
CA MET A 222 -10.87 3.68 -5.87
C MET A 222 -11.69 4.62 -4.98
N PHE A 223 -11.55 4.46 -3.68
CA PHE A 223 -12.34 5.18 -2.68
C PHE A 223 -11.63 6.45 -2.19
N LYS A 224 -12.32 7.30 -1.44
CA LYS A 224 -11.75 8.60 -1.02
C LYS A 224 -10.78 8.45 0.16
N ASP A 225 -9.71 9.25 0.21
CA ASP A 225 -8.75 9.25 1.33
C ASP A 225 -9.39 9.52 2.71
N CYS A 226 -10.50 10.26 2.77
CA CYS A 226 -11.22 10.45 4.03
C CYS A 226 -11.72 9.11 4.63
N GLU A 227 -12.15 8.16 3.80
CA GLU A 227 -12.54 6.82 4.25
C GLU A 227 -11.32 6.06 4.79
N ARG A 228 -10.17 6.16 4.11
CA ARG A 228 -8.89 5.59 4.60
C ARG A 228 -8.53 6.13 5.98
N ARG A 229 -8.66 7.44 6.20
CA ARG A 229 -8.32 8.09 7.49
C ARG A 229 -9.23 7.64 8.63
N THR A 230 -10.49 7.33 8.34
CA THR A 230 -11.42 6.79 9.34
C THR A 230 -11.03 5.38 9.77
N ILE A 231 -10.59 4.53 8.84
CA ILE A 231 -10.28 3.12 9.10
C ILE A 231 -8.83 2.88 9.57
N ALA A 232 -7.89 3.74 9.20
CA ALA A 232 -6.47 3.56 9.45
C ALA A 232 -5.83 4.90 9.84
N LYS A 233 -5.51 5.03 11.13
CA LYS A 233 -4.90 6.24 11.69
C LYS A 233 -3.39 6.22 11.50
N LEU A 234 -2.84 7.40 11.21
CA LEU A 234 -1.40 7.60 11.21
C LEU A 234 -0.87 7.48 12.63
N TYR A 235 0.20 6.72 12.80
CA TYR A 235 0.95 6.59 14.03
C TYR A 235 2.28 7.31 13.85
N ARG A 236 2.51 8.38 14.61
CA ARG A 236 3.78 9.13 14.60
C ARG A 236 4.79 8.38 15.47
N HIS A 237 6.03 8.27 15.00
CA HIS A 237 7.10 7.69 15.81
C HIS A 237 7.48 8.65 16.95
N ARG A 238 7.79 8.10 18.14
CA ARG A 238 8.18 8.83 19.36
C ARG A 238 9.29 9.87 19.17
N SER A 239 10.11 9.74 18.13
CA SER A 239 11.15 10.71 17.78
C SER A 239 10.59 12.08 17.40
N GLU A 240 9.41 12.15 16.78
CA GLU A 240 8.73 13.43 16.50
C GLU A 240 8.04 14.01 17.75
N GLU A 241 7.55 13.16 18.65
CA GLU A 241 7.01 13.61 19.94
C GLU A 241 8.10 14.21 20.84
N LYS A 242 9.29 13.60 20.90
CA LYS A 242 10.44 14.18 21.62
C LYS A 242 10.91 15.50 21.03
N ALA A 243 10.91 15.63 19.69
CA ALA A 243 11.29 16.87 19.02
C ALA A 243 10.28 18.02 19.22
N ASN A 244 9.00 17.71 19.39
CA ASN A 244 7.98 18.70 19.72
C ASN A 244 8.00 19.08 21.21
N ILE A 245 8.22 18.13 22.12
CA ILE A 245 8.38 18.42 23.56
C ILE A 245 9.58 19.36 23.79
N SER A 246 10.71 19.13 23.11
CA SER A 246 11.87 20.03 23.21
C SER A 246 11.64 21.44 22.62
N ARG A 247 10.62 21.62 21.77
CA ARG A 247 10.28 22.94 21.21
C ARG A 247 9.30 23.71 22.07
N ASP A 248 8.39 23.03 22.76
CA ASP A 248 7.45 23.66 23.70
C ASP A 248 8.12 23.99 25.05
N GLU A 249 9.22 23.33 25.42
CA GLU A 249 10.01 23.65 26.62
C GLU A 249 11.02 24.81 26.42
N MET A 250 11.13 25.35 25.20
CA MET A 250 11.95 26.52 24.87
C MET A 250 11.12 27.72 24.35
N GLY A 251 9.80 27.68 24.57
CA GLY A 251 8.85 28.76 24.27
C GLY A 251 8.50 29.59 25.48
#